data_AF-A0ABD0PWP0-F1
#
_entry.id   AF-A0ABD0PWP0-F1
#
_cell.length_a   1.000
_cell.length_b   1.000
_cell.length_c   1.000
_cell.angle_alpha   90.00
_cell.angle_beta   90.00
_cell.angle_gamma   90.00
#
_symmetry.space_group_name_H-M   'P 1'
#
loop_
_entity.id
_entity.type
_entity.pdbx_description
1 polymer ?
#
loop_
_entity_poly.entity_id
_entity_poly.type
_entity_poly.pdbx_seq_one_letter_code
_entity_poly.pdbx_strand_id
1 'polypeptide(L)'
;KHGLKVYMRDPYSFTPMLEDGVGGRPPRSLTLGADLAKTRQEIAKFSEKDAKVYPDFLSYLERLACAIHPLLDAPPVDIPGLTQGSLRKKISALRSLKPLV
;
A
#
# COMPACT_ATOMS: atom_id res chain seq x y z
N LYS A 1 -25.27 -21.04 -7.90
CA LYS A 1 -25.50 -19.65 -7.43
C LYS A 1 -25.01 -19.44 -5.98
N HIS A 2 -23.97 -20.15 -5.52
CA HIS A 2 -23.45 -20.09 -4.13
C HIS A 2 -21.93 -19.82 -4.07
N GLY A 3 -21.38 -19.10 -5.05
CA GLY A 3 -19.97 -18.73 -5.07
C GLY A 3 -19.68 -17.48 -4.22
N LEU A 4 -18.40 -17.25 -3.94
CA LEU A 4 -17.93 -16.01 -3.31
C LEU A 4 -18.31 -14.81 -4.19
N LYS A 5 -18.98 -13.83 -3.59
CA LYS A 5 -19.24 -12.53 -4.20
C LYS A 5 -18.57 -11.46 -3.35
N VAL A 6 -17.56 -10.80 -3.93
CA VAL A 6 -16.82 -9.73 -3.27
C VAL A 6 -17.47 -8.39 -3.60
N TYR A 7 -17.71 -7.59 -2.57
CA TYR A 7 -18.16 -6.21 -2.72
C TYR A 7 -17.00 -5.30 -2.30
N MET A 8 -16.42 -4.62 -3.28
CA MET A 8 -15.34 -3.68 -3.00
C MET A 8 -15.90 -2.45 -2.30
N ARG A 9 -15.14 -1.97 -1.31
CA ARG A 9 -15.47 -0.75 -0.58
C ARG A 9 -14.88 0.46 -1.30
N ASP A 10 -15.73 1.33 -1.82
CA ASP A 10 -15.35 2.61 -2.42
C ASP A 10 -16.41 3.67 -2.06
N PRO A 11 -16.06 4.75 -1.34
CA PRO A 11 -14.73 5.10 -0.83
C PRO A 11 -14.27 4.17 0.31
N TYR A 12 -12.94 4.04 0.48
CA TYR A 12 -12.32 3.15 1.46
C TYR A 12 -11.82 3.87 2.72
N SER A 13 -11.95 5.19 2.84
CA SER A 13 -11.64 5.88 4.10
C SER A 13 -12.53 7.09 4.28
N PHE A 14 -12.97 7.31 5.52
CA PHE A 14 -13.66 8.50 5.95
C PHE A 14 -13.13 8.89 7.33
N THR A 15 -12.47 10.04 7.41
CA THR A 15 -11.92 10.58 8.65
C THR A 15 -12.61 11.91 8.96
N PRO A 16 -13.59 11.95 9.88
CA PRO A 16 -14.23 13.18 10.29
C PRO A 16 -13.31 14.01 11.18
N MET A 17 -13.44 15.33 11.11
CA MET A 17 -12.76 16.23 12.04
C MET A 17 -13.70 16.61 13.18
N LEU A 18 -13.16 16.66 14.40
CA LEU A 18 -13.86 17.25 15.54
C LEU A 18 -13.69 18.78 15.47
N GLU A 19 -14.43 19.41 14.56
CA GLU A 19 -14.49 20.87 14.40
C GLU A 19 -15.90 21.34 14.74
N ASP A 20 -16.02 22.38 15.57
CA ASP A 20 -17.26 23.16 15.62
C ASP A 20 -17.42 23.83 14.24
N GLY A 21 -18.66 24.03 13.77
CA GLY A 21 -18.89 24.69 12.50
C GLY A 21 -18.32 26.12 12.49
N VAL A 22 -17.10 26.31 12.00
CA VAL A 22 -16.44 27.62 12.01
C VAL A 22 -17.07 28.51 10.95
N GLY A 23 -17.71 29.61 11.37
CA GLY A 23 -18.27 30.62 10.47
C GLY A 23 -19.44 30.12 9.62
N GLY A 24 -20.27 29.20 10.14
CA GLY A 24 -21.45 28.66 9.45
C GLY A 24 -21.14 27.59 8.40
N ARG A 25 -19.89 27.13 8.30
CA ARG A 25 -19.50 26.00 7.44
C ARG A 25 -19.64 24.68 8.19
N PRO A 26 -20.06 23.59 7.52
CA PRO A 26 -20.05 22.27 8.13
C PRO A 26 -18.61 21.83 8.47
N PRO A 27 -18.43 20.96 9.48
CA PRO A 27 -17.11 20.44 9.82
C PRO A 27 -16.49 19.72 8.62
N ARG A 28 -15.17 19.84 8.48
CA ARG A 28 -14.45 19.16 7.41
C ARG A 28 -14.32 17.66 7.68
N SER A 29 -14.09 16.92 6.62
CA SER A 29 -13.73 15.50 6.65
C SER A 29 -12.78 15.20 5.51
N LEU A 30 -12.01 14.13 5.68
CA LEU A 30 -11.13 13.57 4.66
C LEU A 30 -11.71 12.24 4.18
N THR A 31 -12.20 12.21 2.94
CA THR A 31 -12.66 10.98 2.29
C THR A 31 -11.64 10.50 1.26
N LEU A 32 -11.23 9.23 1.30
CA LEU A 32 -10.29 8.66 0.32
C LEU A 32 -10.97 7.48 -0.40
N GLY A 33 -10.79 7.42 -1.72
CA GLY A 33 -11.41 6.42 -2.58
C GLY A 33 -10.59 6.15 -3.84
N ALA A 34 -11.12 5.30 -4.72
CA ALA A 34 -10.41 4.87 -5.94
C ALA A 34 -10.19 6.01 -6.95
N ASP A 35 -11.04 7.04 -6.92
CA ASP A 35 -10.90 8.23 -7.76
C ASP A 35 -9.82 9.16 -7.22
N LEU A 36 -8.67 9.18 -7.90
CA LEU A 36 -7.52 10.02 -7.54
C LEU A 36 -7.85 11.51 -7.56
N ALA A 37 -8.70 11.97 -8.49
CA ALA A 37 -9.05 13.39 -8.57
C ALA A 37 -9.89 13.81 -7.36
N LYS A 38 -10.91 13.01 -7.00
CA LYS A 38 -11.70 13.24 -5.78
C LYS A 38 -10.84 13.17 -4.53
N THR A 39 -9.96 12.18 -4.43
CA THR A 39 -9.03 12.06 -3.30
C THR A 39 -8.13 13.29 -3.17
N ARG A 40 -7.59 13.82 -4.28
CA ARG A 40 -6.79 15.06 -4.25
C ARG A 40 -7.62 16.27 -3.81
N GLN A 41 -8.87 16.38 -4.25
CA GLN A 41 -9.78 17.44 -3.80
C GLN A 41 -10.05 17.36 -2.29
N GLU A 42 -10.24 16.15 -1.75
CA GLU A 42 -10.43 15.92 -0.32
C GLU A 42 -9.18 16.30 0.50
N ILE A 43 -7.99 15.94 0.03
CA ILE A 43 -6.72 16.34 0.67
C ILE A 43 -6.52 17.87 0.62
N ALA A 44 -6.90 18.51 -0.50
CA ALA A 44 -6.76 19.96 -0.68
C ALA A 44 -7.56 20.79 0.33
N LYS A 45 -8.63 20.23 0.92
CA LYS A 45 -9.36 20.86 2.04
C LYS A 45 -8.48 21.13 3.26
N PHE A 46 -7.36 20.40 3.39
CA PHE A 46 -6.41 20.47 4.49
C PHE A 46 -5.04 20.98 4.05
N SER A 47 -4.59 20.61 2.85
CA SER A 47 -3.28 20.99 2.31
C SER A 47 -3.25 20.89 0.78
N GLU A 48 -3.21 22.03 0.09
CA GLU A 48 -3.03 22.07 -1.37
C GLU A 48 -1.67 21.53 -1.82
N LYS A 49 -0.63 21.77 -1.00
CA LYS A 49 0.73 21.27 -1.23
C LYS A 49 0.72 19.74 -1.29
N ASP A 50 0.09 19.08 -0.32
CA ASP A 50 0.05 17.62 -0.25
C ASP A 50 -0.84 17.04 -1.34
N ALA A 51 -1.98 17.69 -1.65
CA ALA A 51 -2.82 17.30 -2.77
C ALA A 51 -2.10 17.32 -4.13
N LYS A 52 -1.09 18.19 -4.29
CA LYS A 52 -0.27 18.26 -5.51
C LYS A 52 0.70 17.09 -5.63
N VAL A 53 1.34 16.68 -4.53
CA VAL A 53 2.38 15.62 -4.52
C VAL A 53 1.84 14.23 -4.19
N TYR A 54 0.56 14.10 -3.80
CA TYR A 54 -0.07 12.83 -3.46
C TYR A 54 0.08 11.72 -4.54
N PRO A 55 -0.01 12.01 -5.85
CA PRO A 55 0.25 10.99 -6.88
C PRO A 55 1.67 10.40 -6.81
N ASP A 56 2.68 11.22 -6.49
CA ASP A 56 4.06 10.77 -6.37
C ASP A 56 4.24 9.87 -5.14
N PHE A 57 3.55 10.20 -4.04
CA PHE A 57 3.49 9.36 -2.85
C PHE A 57 2.84 8.00 -3.15
N LEU A 58 1.75 7.95 -3.91
CA LEU A 58 1.14 6.68 -4.32
C LEU A 58 2.07 5.86 -5.21
N SER A 59 2.76 6.50 -6.16
CA SER A 59 3.75 5.83 -7.02
C SER A 59 4.89 5.22 -6.20
N TYR A 60 5.36 5.93 -5.17
CA TYR A 60 6.33 5.40 -4.23
C TYR A 60 5.80 4.17 -3.47
N LEU A 61 4.57 4.23 -2.95
CA LEU A 61 3.94 3.10 -2.27
C LEU A 61 3.76 1.88 -3.19
N GLU A 62 3.37 2.11 -4.44
CA GLU A 62 3.22 1.04 -5.44
C GLU A 62 4.56 0.35 -5.70
N ARG A 63 5.63 1.11 -5.90
CA ARG A 63 6.98 0.54 -6.07
C ARG A 63 7.42 -0.30 -4.88
N LEU A 64 7.10 0.14 -3.66
CA LEU A 64 7.37 -0.61 -2.44
C LEU A 64 6.53 -1.89 -2.39
N ALA A 65 5.24 -1.82 -2.72
CA ALA A 65 4.36 -2.98 -2.77
C ALA A 65 4.85 -4.00 -3.80
N CYS A 66 5.22 -3.57 -5.02
CA CYS A 66 5.79 -4.43 -6.05
C CYS A 66 7.08 -5.12 -5.61
N ALA A 67 7.95 -4.43 -4.86
CA ALA A 67 9.19 -5.01 -4.34
C ALA A 67 8.94 -6.08 -3.26
N ILE A 68 7.89 -5.90 -2.45
CA ILE A 68 7.57 -6.82 -1.36
C ILE A 68 6.71 -8.00 -1.83
N HIS A 69 5.83 -7.79 -2.81
CA HIS A 69 4.84 -8.78 -3.24
C HIS A 69 5.40 -10.19 -3.51
N PRO A 70 6.51 -10.36 -4.26
CA PRO A 70 7.10 -11.69 -4.49
C PRO A 70 7.55 -12.41 -3.21
N LEU A 71 7.85 -11.66 -2.14
CA LEU A 71 8.32 -12.22 -0.87
C LEU A 71 7.17 -12.75 -0.01
N LEU A 72 5.92 -12.34 -0.27
CA LEU A 72 4.75 -12.75 0.53
C LEU A 72 4.31 -14.18 0.22
N ASP A 73 4.41 -14.59 -1.04
CA ASP A 73 3.95 -15.90 -1.51
C ASP A 73 5.08 -16.94 -1.60
N ALA A 74 6.31 -16.54 -1.29
CA ALA A 74 7.48 -17.39 -1.41
C ALA A 74 8.04 -17.86 -0.06
N PRO A 75 8.67 -19.05 -0.01
CA PRO A 75 9.38 -19.48 1.19
C PRO A 75 10.55 -18.54 1.50
N PRO A 76 10.91 -18.39 2.79
CA PRO A 76 12.03 -17.53 3.20
C PRO A 76 13.37 -18.04 2.65
N VAL A 77 14.31 -17.11 2.49
CA VAL A 77 15.68 -17.42 2.05
C VAL A 77 16.40 -18.31 3.07
N ASP A 78 17.07 -19.37 2.59
CA ASP A 78 17.91 -20.24 3.42
C ASP A 78 19.30 -19.62 3.66
N ILE A 79 19.33 -18.58 4.50
CA ILE A 79 20.57 -17.87 4.88
C ILE A 79 21.62 -18.81 5.50
N PRO A 80 21.29 -19.74 6.42
CA PRO A 80 22.27 -20.69 6.95
C PRO A 80 22.81 -21.64 5.87
N GLY A 81 21.96 -22.09 4.95
CA GLY A 81 22.36 -22.93 3.82
C GLY A 81 23.37 -22.24 2.89
N LEU A 82 23.23 -20.92 2.68
CA LEU A 82 24.15 -20.11 1.88
C LEU A 82 25.48 -19.83 2.58
N THR A 83 25.46 -19.60 3.90
CA THR A 83 26.64 -19.14 4.64
C THR A 83 27.47 -20.28 5.21
N GLN A 84 26.81 -21.26 5.83
CA GLN A 84 27.44 -22.33 6.63
C GLN A 84 27.32 -23.73 5.99
N GLY A 85 26.59 -23.86 4.89
CA GLY A 85 26.37 -25.14 4.21
C GLY A 85 27.60 -25.70 3.47
N SER A 86 27.61 -27.00 3.22
CA SER A 86 28.51 -27.61 2.24
C SER A 86 28.26 -27.05 0.83
N LEU A 87 29.20 -27.19 -0.11
CA LEU A 87 29.05 -26.70 -1.48
C LEU A 87 27.72 -27.12 -2.13
N ARG A 88 27.30 -28.38 -1.95
CA ARG A 88 26.01 -28.88 -2.43
C ARG A 88 24.83 -28.16 -1.77
N LYS A 89 24.89 -27.93 -0.46
CA LYS A 89 23.84 -27.22 0.30
C LYS A 89 23.75 -25.75 -0.12
N LYS A 90 24.88 -25.09 -0.37
CA LYS A 90 24.93 -23.72 -0.91
C LYS A 90 24.24 -23.63 -2.28
N ILE A 91 24.53 -24.57 -3.19
CA ILE A 91 23.87 -24.63 -4.51
C ILE A 91 22.35 -24.83 -4.37
N SER A 92 21.91 -25.70 -3.47
CA SER A 92 20.48 -25.88 -3.21
C SER A 92 19.84 -24.62 -2.62
N ALA A 93 20.51 -23.95 -1.68
CA ALA A 93 20.02 -22.75 -1.01
C ALA A 93 19.89 -21.55 -1.97
N LEU A 94 20.68 -21.47 -3.06
CA LEU A 94 20.50 -20.46 -4.11
C LEU A 94 19.09 -20.47 -4.72
N ARG A 95 18.39 -21.62 -4.72
CA ARG A 95 17.01 -21.70 -5.23
C ARG A 95 16.02 -20.90 -4.38
N SER A 96 16.33 -20.64 -3.11
CA SER A 96 15.51 -19.83 -2.22
C SER A 96 15.61 -18.32 -2.50
N LEU A 97 16.56 -17.89 -3.35
CA LEU A 97 16.73 -16.48 -3.75
C LEU A 97 15.82 -16.07 -4.91
N LYS A 98 15.10 -17.00 -5.56
CA LYS A 98 14.18 -16.71 -6.67
C LYS A 98 13.22 -15.52 -6.43
N PRO A 99 12.66 -15.31 -5.23
CA PRO A 99 11.73 -14.21 -4.97
C PRO A 99 12.37 -12.82 -4.96
N LEU A 100 13.71 -12.74 -4.96
CA LEU A 100 14.47 -11.49 -4.89
C LEU A 100 14.95 -10.99 -6.26
N VAL A 101 14.66 -11.74 -7.34
CA VAL A 101 15.16 -11.50 -8.71
C VAL A 101 14.03 -11.23 -9.66
#